data_AF-A0A5K1BPH7-F1
#
_entry.id   AF-A0A5K1BPH7-F1
#
_cell.length_a   1.000
_cell.length_b   1.000
_cell.length_c   1.000
_cell.angle_alpha   90.00
_cell.angle_beta   90.00
_cell.angle_gamma   90.00
#
_symmetry.space_group_name_H-M   'P 1'
#
loop_
_entity.id
_entity.type
_entity.pdbx_description
1 polymer ?
#
loop_
_entity_poly.entity_id
_entity_poly.type
_entity_poly.pdbx_seq_one_letter_code
_entity_poly.pdbx_strand_id
1 'polypeptide(L)' 'RNVSKNWHMPPSFPSEPVISAYMSPQIDKSSEPFSWGKPDLSELR' A
#
# COMPACT_ATOMS: atom_id res chain seq x y z
N ARG A 1 -1.21 -7.20 34.97
CA ARG A 1 -1.36 -7.43 33.51
C ARG A 1 0.00 -7.86 32.96
N ASN A 2 0.26 -9.16 32.86
CA ASN A 2 1.54 -9.69 32.35
C ASN A 2 1.44 -9.80 30.83
N VAL A 3 2.02 -8.84 30.12
CA VAL A 3 2.33 -8.99 28.69
C VAL A 3 3.45 -10.04 28.55
N SER A 4 3.36 -10.87 27.51
CA SER A 4 4.20 -12.06 27.26
C SER A 4 5.68 -11.86 27.65
N LYS A 5 6.20 -12.73 28.52
CA LYS A 5 7.61 -12.75 28.94
C LYS A 5 8.56 -13.35 27.88
N ASN A 6 8.03 -13.77 26.73
CA ASN A 6 8.76 -14.50 25.68
C ASN A 6 8.83 -13.73 24.35
N TRP A 7 8.74 -12.40 24.38
CA TRP A 7 8.86 -11.58 23.16
C TRP A 7 10.33 -11.56 22.68
N HIS A 8 10.64 -12.40 21.70
CA HIS A 8 11.92 -12.37 21.00
C HIS A 8 11.79 -11.40 19.84
N MET A 9 12.26 -10.18 20.04
CA MET A 9 12.31 -9.19 18.98
C MET A 9 13.47 -9.55 18.03
N PRO A 10 13.22 -9.73 16.72
CA PRO A 10 14.29 -9.93 15.77
C PRO A 10 15.27 -8.74 15.82
N PRO A 11 16.58 -8.95 15.64
CA PRO A 11 17.55 -7.85 15.53
C PRO A 11 17.23 -6.88 14.38
N SER A 12 16.48 -7.35 13.39
CA SER A 12 16.01 -6.57 12.25
C SER A 12 14.75 -5.74 12.56
N PHE A 13 14.29 -5.67 13.81
CA PHE A 13 13.17 -4.82 14.20
C PHE A 13 13.67 -3.51 14.82
N PRO A 14 13.15 -2.34 14.39
CA PRO A 14 12.18 -2.19 13.31
C PRO A 14 12.82 -2.46 11.94
N SER A 15 12.02 -2.97 11.01
CA SER A 15 12.49 -3.34 9.69
C SER A 15 12.59 -2.10 8.81
N GLU A 16 13.82 -1.65 8.52
CA GLU A 16 14.07 -0.52 7.63
C GLU A 16 13.38 -0.65 6.25
N PRO A 17 13.36 -1.84 5.61
CA PRO A 17 12.60 -2.02 4.37
C PRO A 17 11.10 -1.78 4.49
N VAL A 18 10.51 -2.06 5.68
CA VAL A 18 9.08 -1.82 5.91
C VAL A 18 8.85 -0.32 6.01
N ILE A 19 9.71 0.39 6.73
CA ILE A 19 9.65 1.85 6.84
C ILE A 19 9.78 2.47 5.45
N SER A 20 10.76 2.05 4.63
CA SER A 20 10.96 2.62 3.28
C SER A 20 9.79 2.35 2.35
N ALA A 21 9.16 1.16 2.43
CA ALA A 21 8.00 0.82 1.61
C ALA A 21 6.80 1.75 1.90
N TYR A 22 6.62 2.16 3.15
CA TYR A 22 5.59 3.12 3.53
C TYR A 22 5.98 4.57 3.23
N MET A 23 7.25 4.94 3.44
CA MET A 23 7.73 6.31 3.25
C MET A 23 7.93 6.69 1.77
N SER A 24 8.26 5.72 0.92
CA SER A 24 8.59 5.95 -0.48
C SER A 24 8.07 4.83 -1.38
N PRO A 25 6.74 4.64 -1.44
CA PRO A 25 6.14 3.64 -2.30
C PRO A 25 6.43 3.95 -3.77
N GLN A 26 6.54 2.91 -4.59
CA GLN A 26 6.56 3.07 -6.04
C GLN A 26 5.13 3.31 -6.50
N ILE A 27 4.84 4.55 -6.91
CA ILE A 27 3.54 4.97 -7.42
C ILE A 27 3.68 5.49 -8.84
N ASP A 28 2.58 5.45 -9.59
CA ASP A 28 2.44 6.26 -10.78
C ASP A 28 2.43 7.74 -10.38
N LYS A 29 3.18 8.56 -11.13
CA LYS A 29 3.31 10.01 -10.93
C LYS A 29 2.57 10.80 -12.01
N SER A 30 1.75 10.13 -12.84
CA SER A 30 0.93 10.78 -13.85
C SER A 30 0.03 11.85 -13.22
N SER A 31 0.00 13.00 -13.88
CA SER A 31 -0.89 14.12 -13.54
C SER A 31 -2.10 14.18 -14.46
N GLU A 32 -2.34 13.15 -15.27
CA GLU A 32 -3.48 13.11 -16.18
C GLU A 32 -4.79 13.02 -15.40
N PRO A 33 -5.80 13.84 -15.73
CA PRO A 33 -7.07 13.81 -15.04
C PRO A 33 -7.85 12.55 -15.42
N PHE A 34 -8.56 11.98 -14.45
CA PHE A 34 -9.56 10.96 -14.74
C PHE A 34 -10.68 11.53 -15.60
N SER A 35 -11.23 10.69 -16.47
CA SER A 35 -12.45 10.98 -17.22
C SER A 35 -13.49 9.90 -16.96
N TRP A 36 -14.75 10.33 -16.87
CA TRP A 36 -15.89 9.42 -16.76
C TRP A 36 -16.65 9.46 -18.08
N GLY A 37 -16.65 8.34 -18.79
CA GLY A 37 -17.44 8.16 -20.02
C GLY A 37 -18.90 7.80 -19.73
N LYS A 38 -19.73 7.84 -20.77
CA LYS A 38 -21.06 7.22 -20.74
C LYS A 38 -20.91 5.75 -21.15
N PRO A 39 -21.58 4.80 -20.49
CA PRO A 39 -21.53 3.39 -20.90
C PRO A 39 -22.09 3.22 -22.31
N ASP A 40 -21.41 2.40 -23.12
CA ASP A 40 -21.87 2.01 -24.45
C ASP A 40 -22.87 0.86 -24.33
N LEU A 41 -24.15 1.13 -24.60
CA LEU A 41 -25.21 0.14 -24.46
C LEU A 41 -25.18 -0.95 -25.54
N SER A 42 -24.54 -0.70 -26.69
CA SER A 42 -24.34 -1.72 -27.73
C SER A 42 -23.37 -2.78 -27.26
N GLU A 43 -22.30 -2.36 -26.58
CA GLU A 43 -21.23 -3.24 -26.07
C GLU A 43 -21.59 -3.91 -24.74
N LEU A 44 -22.65 -3.45 -24.06
CA LEU A 44 -23.11 -3.99 -22.77
C LEU A 44 -24.25 -5.01 -22.87
N ARG A 45 -24.78 -5.27 -24.07
CA ARG A 45 -25.93 -6.15 -24.31
C ARG A 45 -25.49 -7.42 -25.02
#